data_AF-A0A3D8SRV7-F1
#
_entry.id   AF-A0A3D8SRV7-F1
#
_cell.length_a   1.000
_cell.length_b   1.000
_cell.length_c   1.000
_cell.angle_alpha   90.00
_cell.angle_beta   90.00
_cell.angle_gamma   90.00
#
_symmetry.space_group_name_H-M   'P 1'
#
loop_
_entity.id
_entity.type
_entity.pdbx_description
1 polymer ?
#
loop_
_entity_poly.entity_id
_entity_poly.type
_entity_poly.pdbx_seq_one_letter_code
_entity_poly.pdbx_strand_id
1 'polypeptide(L)'
;MDLAPPTFFTYETPSAEIRTHFSTQPWALALFDDPTLRAFKTVSRLSPGSTFIGETLSTPETIRAWQSFYRMPTAPPPDPNTPRTQKPNTGELFYLLSLGEGVNGHNNTAHGGFVAVLLDEVIGGGCTHHCPRGMTTMTAYMKVDYRKPMMTPTLVLARAWIEDKSAGRKIFGRGVIEDGQGNILAEGEALFLMIDKTKFGQRHNHHTPLYRISKVTASSRTSSAETPGAALLGYQTHLKPKPPKTSCEGILQNGLYRAKNGPRCVVRCSRSLAPIVNLTNFTEAAKPTPEVQTIATPINFILLSLFVFTLYYQLRPKKVAALPPAPPPTVFQTFTPPTLQPFNGTNGKPIYFAVRGRVFDVSTGRNFYGPGGPYENFAGRDASRGLAHGSFDEDMLTKDLEGPLDELKDLDADQWESLRGWEERFEEKYLVVGKLVAVGDKEA
;
A
#
# COMPACT_ATOMS: atom_id res chain seq x y z
N MET A 1 -34.33 25.28 2.19
CA MET A 1 -33.23 25.58 3.14
C MET A 1 -31.97 25.62 2.32
N ASP A 2 -31.28 26.75 2.35
CA ASP A 2 -30.10 27.05 1.52
C ASP A 2 -29.05 25.94 1.58
N LEU A 3 -28.80 25.32 0.42
CA LEU A 3 -27.70 24.38 0.20
C LEU A 3 -26.39 25.18 0.07
N ALA A 4 -25.99 25.88 1.12
CA ALA A 4 -24.61 26.35 1.21
C ALA A 4 -23.73 25.09 1.27
N PRO A 5 -22.78 24.90 0.33
CA PRO A 5 -21.93 23.71 0.34
C PRO A 5 -21.19 23.64 1.67
N PRO A 6 -21.00 22.43 2.24
CA PRO A 6 -20.32 22.29 3.51
C PRO A 6 -18.92 22.93 3.40
N THR A 7 -18.62 23.84 4.33
CA THR A 7 -17.37 24.59 4.47
C THR A 7 -16.23 23.68 4.93
N PHE A 8 -15.95 22.61 4.18
CA PHE A 8 -14.85 21.67 4.45
C PHE A 8 -13.62 21.95 3.59
N PHE A 9 -13.80 22.52 2.40
CA PHE A 9 -12.68 22.96 1.57
C PHE A 9 -12.46 24.47 1.74
N THR A 10 -11.26 24.82 2.18
CA THR A 10 -10.76 26.19 2.09
C THR A 10 -10.23 26.37 0.67
N TYR A 11 -11.10 26.86 -0.20
CA TYR A 11 -10.72 27.18 -1.57
C TYR A 11 -9.77 28.37 -1.59
N GLU A 12 -8.71 28.26 -2.37
CA GLU A 12 -7.70 29.31 -2.50
C GLU A 12 -6.99 29.23 -3.84
N THR A 13 -6.38 30.34 -4.24
CA THR A 13 -5.49 30.35 -5.40
C THR A 13 -4.21 29.58 -5.07
N PRO A 14 -3.77 28.62 -5.92
CA PRO A 14 -2.50 27.95 -5.74
C PRO A 14 -1.34 28.95 -5.69
N SER A 15 -0.33 28.67 -4.84
CA SER A 15 0.86 29.53 -4.76
C SER A 15 1.66 29.52 -6.08
N ALA A 16 2.42 30.58 -6.33
CA ALA A 16 3.30 30.63 -7.51
C ALA A 16 4.36 29.52 -7.46
N GLU A 17 4.85 29.18 -6.26
CA GLU A 17 5.82 28.11 -6.02
C GLU A 17 5.25 26.73 -6.39
N ILE A 18 4.04 26.40 -5.91
CA ILE A 18 3.44 25.10 -6.21
C ILE A 18 3.14 24.96 -7.71
N ARG A 19 2.64 26.03 -8.34
CA ARG A 19 2.42 26.06 -9.79
C ARG A 19 3.71 25.87 -10.58
N THR A 20 4.79 26.52 -10.15
CA THR A 20 6.12 26.38 -10.77
C THR A 20 6.68 24.97 -10.60
N HIS A 21 6.45 24.31 -9.45
CA HIS A 21 6.87 22.93 -9.24
C HIS A 21 6.28 21.97 -10.29
N PHE A 22 5.00 22.15 -10.62
CA PHE A 22 4.30 21.32 -11.59
C PHE A 22 4.42 21.79 -13.05
N SER A 23 5.06 22.94 -13.32
CA SER A 23 5.11 23.53 -14.67
C SER A 23 5.97 22.75 -15.67
N THR A 24 6.80 21.83 -15.19
CA THR A 24 7.65 20.98 -16.05
C THR A 24 6.85 19.93 -16.84
N GLN A 25 5.60 19.65 -16.43
CA GLN A 25 4.71 18.70 -17.08
C GLN A 25 3.47 19.43 -17.64
N PRO A 26 3.28 19.49 -18.97
CA PRO A 26 2.15 20.19 -19.57
C PRO A 26 0.78 19.69 -19.09
N TRP A 27 0.63 18.37 -18.90
CA TRP A 27 -0.62 17.77 -18.41
C TRP A 27 -0.95 18.20 -16.97
N ALA A 28 0.07 18.40 -16.12
CA ALA A 28 -0.12 18.83 -14.74
C ALA A 28 -0.48 20.32 -14.68
N LEU A 29 0.18 21.13 -15.51
CA LEU A 29 -0.11 22.56 -15.63
C LEU A 29 -1.55 22.81 -16.13
N ALA A 30 -2.04 21.98 -17.04
CA ALA A 30 -3.42 22.06 -17.55
C ALA A 30 -4.48 21.99 -16.43
N LEU A 31 -4.21 21.29 -15.31
CA LEU A 31 -5.12 21.26 -14.16
C LEU A 31 -5.24 22.61 -13.46
N PHE A 32 -4.19 23.43 -13.46
CA PHE A 32 -4.21 24.78 -12.88
C PHE A 32 -4.97 25.77 -13.75
N ASP A 33 -5.05 25.50 -15.06
CA ASP A 33 -5.69 26.37 -16.04
C ASP A 33 -7.13 25.92 -16.37
N ASP A 34 -7.58 24.76 -15.87
CA ASP A 34 -8.96 24.27 -16.04
C ASP A 34 -9.95 25.11 -15.19
N PRO A 35 -10.84 25.91 -15.82
CA PRO A 35 -11.76 26.78 -15.10
C PRO A 35 -12.86 26.01 -14.36
N THR A 36 -13.02 24.71 -14.62
CA THR A 36 -13.97 23.84 -13.92
C THR A 36 -13.42 23.32 -12.59
N LEU A 37 -12.12 23.46 -12.37
CA LEU A 37 -11.42 23.01 -11.18
C LEU A 37 -11.25 24.14 -10.17
N ARG A 38 -11.66 23.87 -8.93
CA ARG A 38 -11.45 24.78 -7.81
C ARG A 38 -10.36 24.23 -6.91
N ALA A 39 -9.23 24.94 -6.86
CA ALA A 39 -8.13 24.59 -5.97
C ALA A 39 -8.50 24.79 -4.49
N PHE A 40 -8.03 23.88 -3.63
CA PHE A 40 -8.23 23.96 -2.18
C PHE A 40 -7.06 23.36 -1.42
N LYS A 41 -6.94 23.69 -0.13
CA LYS A 41 -5.97 23.03 0.76
C LYS A 41 -6.53 21.77 1.42
N THR A 42 -5.78 20.69 1.33
CA THR A 42 -6.10 19.42 2.00
C THR A 42 -5.88 19.53 3.51
N VAL A 43 -6.92 19.25 4.30
CA VAL A 43 -6.86 19.38 5.77
C VAL A 43 -5.84 18.43 6.40
N SER A 44 -5.66 17.21 5.88
CA SER A 44 -4.65 16.26 6.36
C SER A 44 -3.20 16.75 6.18
N ARG A 45 -2.97 17.76 5.32
CA ARG A 45 -1.66 18.41 5.14
C ARG A 45 -1.43 19.60 6.08
N LEU A 46 -2.45 20.05 6.80
CA LEU A 46 -2.39 21.22 7.69
C LEU A 46 -2.69 20.89 9.15
N SER A 47 -3.43 19.82 9.41
CA SER A 47 -3.97 19.51 10.73
C SER A 47 -2.90 18.90 11.65
N PRO A 48 -2.69 19.42 12.87
CA PRO A 48 -1.76 18.87 13.86
C PRO A 48 -2.07 17.42 14.27
N GLY A 49 -3.26 16.90 13.95
CA GLY A 49 -3.67 15.52 14.23
C GLY A 49 -3.37 14.52 13.12
N SER A 50 -2.92 14.96 11.93
CA SER A 50 -2.63 14.10 10.79
C SER A 50 -1.12 13.99 10.55
N THR A 51 -0.40 13.47 11.55
CA THR A 51 1.07 13.37 11.51
C THR A 51 1.58 12.42 10.42
N PHE A 52 0.78 11.44 9.99
CA PHE A 52 1.20 10.53 8.92
C PHE A 52 1.27 11.23 7.55
N ILE A 53 0.21 11.94 7.15
CA ILE A 53 0.15 12.64 5.85
C ILE A 53 0.83 14.01 5.90
N GLY A 54 0.62 14.75 6.98
CA GLY A 54 1.08 16.12 7.16
C GLY A 54 2.54 16.26 7.59
N GLU A 55 3.15 15.21 8.15
CA GLU A 55 4.55 15.25 8.60
C GLU A 55 5.37 14.10 8.00
N THR A 56 4.99 12.84 8.28
CA THR A 56 5.77 11.64 7.89
C THR A 56 5.91 11.51 6.38
N LEU A 57 4.84 11.76 5.64
CA LEU A 57 4.81 11.74 4.17
C LEU A 57 4.94 13.14 3.56
N SER A 58 5.37 14.15 4.35
CA SER A 58 5.53 15.53 3.90
C SER A 58 6.99 15.95 3.90
N THR A 59 7.85 15.18 3.22
CA THR A 59 9.29 15.43 3.14
C THR A 59 9.77 15.59 1.69
N PRO A 60 10.96 16.18 1.46
CA PRO A 60 11.59 16.25 0.13
C PRO A 60 11.88 14.88 -0.51
N GLU A 61 11.87 13.81 0.27
CA GLU A 61 12.10 12.44 -0.20
C GLU A 61 10.79 11.67 -0.44
N THR A 62 9.69 12.05 0.23
CA THR A 62 8.39 11.35 0.14
C THR A 62 7.43 12.10 -0.80
N ILE A 63 6.42 12.81 -0.27
CA ILE A 63 5.54 13.67 -1.10
C ILE A 63 6.11 15.09 -1.10
N ARG A 64 6.84 15.40 -2.18
CA ARG A 64 7.59 16.64 -2.39
C ARG A 64 6.70 17.85 -2.62
N ALA A 65 5.59 17.63 -3.31
CA ALA A 65 4.61 18.67 -3.62
C ALA A 65 3.21 18.05 -3.74
N TRP A 66 2.21 18.81 -3.36
CA TRP A 66 0.81 18.39 -3.34
C TRP A 66 -0.07 19.58 -3.71
N GLN A 67 -0.97 19.41 -4.67
CA GLN A 67 -2.05 20.36 -4.97
C GLN A 67 -3.38 19.62 -5.11
N SER A 68 -4.43 20.12 -4.45
CA SER A 68 -5.78 19.57 -4.58
C SER A 68 -6.70 20.46 -5.39
N PHE A 69 -7.59 19.82 -6.15
CA PHE A 69 -8.67 20.46 -6.88
C PHE A 69 -9.98 19.70 -6.68
N TYR A 70 -11.09 20.43 -6.82
CA TYR A 70 -12.43 19.87 -6.79
C TYR A 70 -13.21 20.35 -8.02
N ARG A 71 -13.86 19.42 -8.71
CA ARG A 71 -14.82 19.70 -9.77
C ARG A 71 -16.23 19.57 -9.23
N MET A 72 -17.03 20.62 -9.39
CA MET A 72 -18.45 20.60 -9.03
C MET A 72 -19.25 19.71 -10.00
N PRO A 73 -20.38 19.11 -9.55
CA PRO A 73 -21.31 18.44 -10.44
C PRO A 73 -21.81 19.37 -11.55
N THR A 74 -21.76 18.92 -12.80
CA THR A 74 -22.20 19.66 -13.99
C THR A 74 -23.69 19.48 -14.32
N ALA A 75 -24.41 18.57 -13.66
CA ALA A 75 -25.82 18.28 -13.94
C ALA A 75 -26.74 18.68 -12.77
N PRO A 76 -27.98 19.16 -13.03
CA PRO A 76 -29.00 19.26 -11.99
C PRO A 76 -29.24 17.89 -11.35
N PRO A 77 -29.66 17.84 -10.06
CA PRO A 77 -29.97 16.57 -9.41
C PRO A 77 -30.96 15.78 -10.27
N PRO A 78 -30.76 14.46 -10.47
CA PRO A 78 -31.68 13.66 -11.28
C PRO A 78 -33.11 13.79 -10.74
N ASP A 79 -34.09 13.83 -11.64
CA ASP A 79 -35.51 13.76 -11.28
C ASP A 79 -35.69 12.54 -10.36
N PRO A 80 -36.36 12.66 -9.20
CA PRO A 80 -36.59 11.54 -8.28
C PRO A 80 -37.27 10.32 -8.92
N ASN A 81 -37.87 10.48 -10.12
CA ASN A 81 -38.46 9.40 -10.91
C ASN A 81 -37.50 8.75 -11.93
N THR A 82 -36.26 9.22 -12.04
CA THR A 82 -35.26 8.66 -12.95
C THR A 82 -34.78 7.31 -12.41
N PRO A 83 -34.77 6.23 -13.21
CA PRO A 83 -34.22 4.95 -12.78
C PRO A 83 -32.78 5.10 -12.27
N ARG A 84 -32.43 4.41 -11.17
CA ARG A 84 -31.11 4.41 -10.49
C ARG A 84 -29.91 3.95 -11.35
N THR A 85 -30.02 3.89 -12.67
CA THR A 85 -28.96 3.46 -13.59
C THR A 85 -27.94 4.55 -13.91
N GLN A 86 -28.21 5.82 -13.58
CA GLN A 86 -27.22 6.90 -13.67
C GLN A 86 -26.46 7.06 -12.35
N LYS A 87 -25.12 6.99 -12.42
CA LYS A 87 -24.24 7.29 -11.28
C LYS A 87 -24.54 8.70 -10.77
N PRO A 88 -24.81 8.91 -9.46
CA PRO A 88 -25.05 10.23 -8.93
C PRO A 88 -23.82 11.11 -9.17
N ASN A 89 -24.00 12.26 -9.82
CA ASN A 89 -22.91 13.21 -10.05
C ASN A 89 -22.64 13.99 -8.76
N THR A 90 -21.74 13.49 -7.93
CA THR A 90 -21.35 14.07 -6.64
C THR A 90 -20.15 15.02 -6.74
N GLY A 91 -19.68 15.30 -7.95
CA GLY A 91 -18.41 15.99 -8.18
C GLY A 91 -17.20 15.07 -7.96
N GLU A 92 -16.02 15.58 -8.29
CA GLU A 92 -14.79 14.81 -8.39
C GLU A 92 -13.64 15.53 -7.67
N LEU A 93 -12.86 14.79 -6.87
CA LEU A 93 -11.64 15.27 -6.22
C LEU A 93 -10.41 14.89 -7.04
N PHE A 94 -9.41 15.76 -7.01
CA PHE A 94 -8.13 15.58 -7.69
C PHE A 94 -7.01 15.94 -6.74
N TYR A 95 -6.11 15.01 -6.47
CA TYR A 95 -4.85 15.27 -5.78
C TYR A 95 -3.71 15.08 -6.78
N LEU A 96 -3.04 16.17 -7.12
CA LEU A 96 -1.83 16.17 -7.95
C LEU A 96 -0.61 16.07 -7.03
N LEU A 97 0.16 15.01 -7.15
CA LEU A 97 1.27 14.71 -6.24
C LEU A 97 2.61 14.57 -6.99
N SER A 98 3.65 15.14 -6.41
CA SER A 98 5.04 14.92 -6.80
C SER A 98 5.71 13.99 -5.80
N LEU A 99 6.01 12.76 -6.22
CA LEU A 99 6.54 11.70 -5.38
C LEU A 99 8.06 11.57 -5.56
N GLY A 100 8.79 11.40 -4.45
CA GLY A 100 10.20 11.02 -4.40
C GLY A 100 10.40 9.53 -4.15
N GLU A 101 11.64 9.12 -3.87
CA GLU A 101 12.02 7.70 -3.67
C GLU A 101 11.81 7.21 -2.23
N GLY A 102 11.53 8.10 -1.28
CA GLY A 102 11.31 7.77 0.13
C GLY A 102 10.07 6.93 0.41
N VAL A 103 9.25 6.65 -0.61
CA VAL A 103 8.04 5.81 -0.53
C VAL A 103 8.23 4.44 -1.20
N ASN A 104 9.48 4.08 -1.54
CA ASN A 104 9.79 2.87 -2.29
C ASN A 104 9.57 1.59 -1.49
N GLY A 105 8.95 0.60 -2.13
CA GLY A 105 8.91 -0.78 -1.64
C GLY A 105 9.90 -1.69 -2.38
N HIS A 106 10.34 -1.25 -3.55
CA HIS A 106 11.37 -1.88 -4.37
C HIS A 106 12.16 -0.78 -5.11
N ASN A 107 13.24 -1.14 -5.79
CA ASN A 107 14.07 -0.18 -6.52
C ASN A 107 13.21 0.69 -7.45
N ASN A 108 13.22 2.01 -7.21
CA ASN A 108 12.51 3.03 -7.99
C ASN A 108 11.02 2.75 -8.18
N THR A 109 10.39 2.06 -7.24
CA THR A 109 8.97 1.69 -7.31
C THR A 109 8.30 1.93 -5.96
N ALA A 110 7.24 2.72 -5.96
CA ALA A 110 6.46 3.01 -4.75
C ALA A 110 5.92 1.72 -4.12
N HIS A 111 5.94 1.63 -2.79
CA HIS A 111 5.41 0.50 -2.06
C HIS A 111 3.89 0.41 -2.27
N GLY A 112 3.35 -0.80 -2.49
CA GLY A 112 1.91 -0.99 -2.71
C GLY A 112 1.06 -0.41 -1.56
N GLY A 113 1.49 -0.58 -0.31
CA GLY A 113 0.86 0.05 0.85
C GLY A 113 0.83 1.58 0.79
N PHE A 114 1.83 2.26 0.21
CA PHE A 114 1.78 3.71 0.01
C PHE A 114 0.76 4.11 -1.06
N VAL A 115 0.68 3.33 -2.15
CA VAL A 115 -0.35 3.53 -3.18
C VAL A 115 -1.76 3.37 -2.59
N ALA A 116 -1.97 2.39 -1.71
CA ALA A 116 -3.21 2.22 -0.97
C ALA A 116 -3.51 3.44 -0.06
N VAL A 117 -2.50 4.00 0.62
CA VAL A 117 -2.65 5.23 1.42
C VAL A 117 -3.11 6.41 0.58
N LEU A 118 -2.58 6.59 -0.64
CA LEU A 118 -3.02 7.66 -1.54
C LEU A 118 -4.48 7.50 -1.97
N LEU A 119 -4.91 6.26 -2.26
CA LEU A 119 -6.31 5.95 -2.58
C LEU A 119 -7.22 6.23 -1.37
N ASP A 120 -6.83 5.79 -0.18
CA ASP A 120 -7.58 6.04 1.06
C ASP A 120 -7.77 7.55 1.31
N GLU A 121 -6.71 8.34 1.15
CA GLU A 121 -6.77 9.80 1.35
C GLU A 121 -7.66 10.51 0.33
N VAL A 122 -7.55 10.18 -0.97
CA VAL A 122 -8.36 10.85 -2.00
C VAL A 122 -9.83 10.46 -1.92
N ILE A 123 -10.12 9.18 -1.66
CA ILE A 123 -11.49 8.70 -1.51
C ILE A 123 -12.08 9.23 -0.19
N GLY A 124 -11.33 9.16 0.90
CA GLY A 124 -11.75 9.65 2.22
C GLY A 124 -11.99 11.16 2.24
N GLY A 125 -11.17 11.93 1.53
CA GLY A 125 -11.40 13.36 1.30
C GLY A 125 -12.73 13.62 0.57
N GLY A 126 -13.04 12.79 -0.44
CA GLY A 126 -14.32 12.84 -1.14
C GLY A 126 -15.49 12.49 -0.24
N CYS A 127 -15.37 11.43 0.56
CA CYS A 127 -16.43 11.01 1.49
C CYS A 127 -16.69 12.06 2.57
N THR A 128 -15.63 12.64 3.14
CA THR A 128 -15.74 13.71 4.14
C THR A 128 -16.42 14.95 3.59
N HIS A 129 -16.16 15.33 2.33
CA HIS A 129 -16.85 16.44 1.67
C HIS A 129 -18.38 16.24 1.63
N HIS A 130 -18.80 14.98 1.57
CA HIS A 130 -20.19 14.59 1.43
C HIS A 130 -20.92 14.37 2.77
N CYS A 131 -20.22 14.52 3.90
CA CYS A 131 -20.77 14.39 5.24
C CYS A 131 -21.52 15.64 5.71
N PRO A 132 -22.60 15.47 6.50
CA PRO A 132 -23.22 16.56 7.24
C PRO A 132 -22.23 17.25 8.18
N ARG A 133 -22.49 18.53 8.51
CA ARG A 133 -21.71 19.27 9.52
C ARG A 133 -21.71 18.53 10.85
N GLY A 134 -20.53 18.47 11.50
CA GLY A 134 -20.35 17.77 12.78
C GLY A 134 -20.00 16.28 12.64
N MET A 135 -20.09 15.71 11.44
CA MET A 135 -19.65 14.33 11.17
C MET A 135 -18.24 14.30 10.55
N THR A 136 -17.59 13.14 10.67
CA THR A 136 -16.35 12.77 9.99
C THR A 136 -16.53 11.38 9.40
N THR A 137 -15.64 10.97 8.49
CA THR A 137 -15.64 9.60 7.97
C THR A 137 -14.46 8.80 8.48
N MET A 138 -14.64 7.48 8.57
CA MET A 138 -13.56 6.50 8.74
C MET A 138 -13.69 5.39 7.73
N THR A 139 -12.55 4.89 7.24
CA THR A 139 -12.50 3.77 6.30
C THR A 139 -12.95 2.49 7.02
N ALA A 140 -13.98 1.84 6.50
CA ALA A 140 -14.44 0.53 7.00
C ALA A 140 -13.98 -0.62 6.09
N TYR A 141 -13.89 -0.35 4.79
CA TYR A 141 -13.40 -1.30 3.81
C TYR A 141 -12.69 -0.55 2.69
N MET A 142 -11.61 -1.14 2.19
CA MET A 142 -10.94 -0.67 0.99
C MET A 142 -10.41 -1.88 0.21
N LYS A 143 -10.71 -1.92 -1.08
CA LYS A 143 -10.11 -2.81 -2.07
C LYS A 143 -9.24 -1.98 -2.99
N VAL A 144 -8.07 -2.51 -3.31
CA VAL A 144 -7.12 -1.87 -4.24
C VAL A 144 -6.73 -2.87 -5.31
N ASP A 145 -6.99 -2.50 -6.55
CA ASP A 145 -6.57 -3.25 -7.73
C ASP A 145 -5.33 -2.54 -8.35
N TYR A 146 -4.16 -3.16 -8.18
CA TYR A 146 -2.90 -2.65 -8.73
C TYR A 146 -2.78 -3.03 -10.21
N ARG A 147 -2.80 -2.05 -11.09
CA ARG A 147 -2.77 -2.25 -12.55
C ARG A 147 -1.36 -2.23 -13.11
N LYS A 148 -0.55 -1.25 -12.68
CA LYS A 148 0.82 -1.02 -13.14
C LYS A 148 1.72 -0.56 -11.98
N PRO A 149 3.02 -0.87 -12.00
CA PRO A 149 3.95 -0.36 -11.00
C PRO A 149 4.03 1.16 -11.08
N MET A 150 3.96 1.82 -9.91
CA MET A 150 4.16 3.26 -9.80
C MET A 150 5.65 3.54 -9.62
N MET A 151 6.32 3.90 -10.72
CA MET A 151 7.74 4.23 -10.71
C MET A 151 7.99 5.50 -9.91
N THR A 152 9.15 5.62 -9.26
CA THR A 152 9.57 6.80 -8.51
C THR A 152 10.99 7.20 -8.91
N PRO A 153 11.34 8.51 -8.86
CA PRO A 153 10.45 9.65 -8.62
C PRO A 153 9.45 9.87 -9.76
N THR A 154 8.25 10.37 -9.47
CA THR A 154 7.21 10.60 -10.49
C THR A 154 6.20 11.68 -10.10
N LEU A 155 5.36 12.06 -11.05
CA LEU A 155 4.17 12.87 -10.87
C LEU A 155 2.94 12.00 -11.15
N VAL A 156 1.95 12.03 -10.25
CA VAL A 156 0.70 11.26 -10.38
C VAL A 156 -0.51 12.14 -10.07
N LEU A 157 -1.63 11.76 -10.66
CA LEU A 157 -2.93 12.32 -10.36
C LEU A 157 -3.79 11.25 -9.68
N ALA A 158 -4.17 11.48 -8.43
CA ALA A 158 -5.17 10.67 -7.75
C ALA A 158 -6.54 11.34 -7.91
N ARG A 159 -7.54 10.61 -8.36
CA ARG A 159 -8.92 11.09 -8.54
C ARG A 159 -9.88 10.27 -7.72
N ALA A 160 -10.95 10.88 -7.23
CA ALA A 160 -12.04 10.17 -6.56
C ALA A 160 -13.41 10.79 -6.79
N TRP A 161 -14.43 9.95 -6.75
CA TRP A 161 -15.84 10.33 -6.83
C TRP A 161 -16.68 9.41 -5.93
N ILE A 162 -17.85 9.90 -5.51
CA ILE A 162 -18.77 9.14 -4.65
C ILE A 162 -19.81 8.47 -5.53
N GLU A 163 -19.95 7.16 -5.38
CA GLU A 163 -20.87 6.38 -6.21
C GLU A 163 -22.21 6.17 -5.55
N ASP A 164 -22.23 6.00 -4.24
CA ASP A 164 -23.47 5.80 -3.50
C ASP A 164 -23.39 6.41 -2.10
N LYS A 165 -24.50 7.05 -1.74
CA LYS A 165 -24.86 7.36 -0.36
C LYS A 165 -26.04 6.46 -0.01
N SER A 166 -25.75 5.21 0.32
CA SER A 166 -26.75 4.31 0.92
C SER A 166 -27.36 4.99 2.15
N ALA A 167 -28.64 4.78 2.42
CA ALA A 167 -29.31 5.41 3.56
C ALA A 167 -28.58 5.08 4.88
N GLY A 168 -28.48 6.07 5.78
CA GLY A 168 -27.79 5.93 7.06
C GLY A 168 -26.35 6.46 7.06
N ARG A 169 -25.41 5.67 7.63
CA ARG A 169 -24.03 6.11 7.95
C ARG A 169 -22.97 5.71 6.91
N LYS A 170 -23.36 5.20 5.74
CA LYS A 170 -22.43 4.56 4.79
C LYS A 170 -22.22 5.46 3.56
N ILE A 171 -20.98 5.61 3.12
CA ILE A 171 -20.61 6.32 1.89
C ILE A 171 -19.66 5.44 1.09
N PHE A 172 -20.01 5.16 -0.16
CA PHE A 172 -19.17 4.41 -1.08
C PHE A 172 -18.46 5.34 -2.05
N GLY A 173 -17.15 5.20 -2.13
CA GLY A 173 -16.33 5.98 -3.05
C GLY A 173 -15.47 5.09 -3.93
N ARG A 174 -15.17 5.59 -5.12
CA ARG A 174 -14.12 5.05 -5.99
C ARG A 174 -13.02 6.05 -6.16
N GLY A 175 -11.82 5.54 -6.40
CA GLY A 175 -10.68 6.35 -6.76
C GLY A 175 -9.77 5.64 -7.75
N VAL A 176 -8.97 6.44 -8.44
CA VAL A 176 -7.94 5.95 -9.36
C VAL A 176 -6.67 6.77 -9.16
N ILE A 177 -5.52 6.16 -9.42
CA ILE A 177 -4.26 6.87 -9.55
C ILE A 177 -3.75 6.67 -10.96
N GLU A 178 -3.43 7.76 -11.65
CA GLU A 178 -2.94 7.76 -13.03
C GLU A 178 -1.61 8.49 -13.19
N ASP A 179 -0.85 8.08 -14.20
CA ASP A 179 0.36 8.76 -14.63
C ASP A 179 0.06 9.92 -15.59
N GLY A 180 1.11 10.65 -15.98
CA GLY A 180 1.00 11.77 -16.91
C GLY A 180 0.59 11.41 -18.34
N GLN A 181 0.49 10.12 -18.66
CA GLN A 181 0.01 9.61 -19.94
C GLN A 181 -1.45 9.14 -19.86
N GLY A 182 -2.09 9.26 -18.69
CA GLY A 182 -3.46 8.80 -18.44
C GLY A 182 -3.56 7.29 -18.24
N ASN A 183 -2.45 6.58 -18.02
CA ASN A 183 -2.52 5.17 -17.64
C ASN A 183 -2.95 5.06 -16.19
N ILE A 184 -3.96 4.23 -15.93
CA ILE A 184 -4.33 3.84 -14.57
C ILE A 184 -3.24 2.94 -13.98
N LEU A 185 -2.66 3.39 -12.87
CA LEU A 185 -1.65 2.66 -12.08
C LEU A 185 -2.32 1.80 -11.00
N ALA A 186 -3.36 2.33 -10.35
CA ALA A 186 -4.15 1.61 -9.36
C ALA A 186 -5.59 2.14 -9.31
N GLU A 187 -6.51 1.26 -8.92
CA GLU A 187 -7.93 1.56 -8.71
C GLU A 187 -8.31 1.20 -7.28
N GLY A 188 -9.19 1.99 -6.67
CA GLY A 188 -9.67 1.79 -5.31
C GLY A 188 -11.18 1.82 -5.23
N GLU A 189 -11.75 0.88 -4.49
CA GLU A 189 -13.15 0.85 -4.09
C GLU A 189 -13.22 0.84 -2.57
N ALA A 190 -13.90 1.80 -1.95
CA ALA A 190 -13.90 1.93 -0.50
C ALA A 190 -15.27 2.27 0.07
N LEU A 191 -15.53 1.74 1.27
CA LEU A 191 -16.65 2.09 2.12
C LEU A 191 -16.14 2.92 3.29
N PHE A 192 -16.72 4.09 3.46
CA PHE A 192 -16.52 4.97 4.60
C PHE A 192 -17.77 5.00 5.48
N LEU A 193 -17.56 5.03 6.80
CA LEU A 193 -18.61 5.19 7.80
C LEU A 193 -18.60 6.60 8.37
N MET A 194 -19.75 7.25 8.37
CA MET A 194 -19.99 8.52 9.03
C MET A 194 -20.06 8.34 10.55
N ILE A 195 -19.27 9.13 11.26
CA ILE A 195 -19.16 9.13 12.71
C ILE A 195 -19.32 10.57 13.20
N ASP A 196 -20.07 10.74 14.29
CA ASP A 196 -20.18 12.02 14.98
C ASP A 196 -18.84 12.39 15.63
N LYS A 197 -18.32 13.60 15.36
CA LYS A 197 -17.04 14.08 15.91
C LYS A 197 -17.04 14.13 17.44
N THR A 198 -18.18 14.30 18.10
CA THR A 198 -18.29 14.33 19.56
C THR A 198 -17.96 12.98 20.21
N LYS A 199 -18.23 11.87 19.52
CA LYS A 199 -17.89 10.52 19.98
C LYS A 199 -16.40 10.21 19.94
N PHE A 200 -15.60 11.05 19.28
CA PHE A 200 -14.15 10.93 19.21
C PHE A 200 -13.45 11.42 20.49
N GLY A 201 -14.06 12.36 21.22
CA GLY A 201 -13.46 12.99 22.41
C GLY A 201 -13.75 12.30 23.75
N GLN A 202 -14.73 11.40 23.84
CA GLN A 202 -15.18 10.83 25.12
C GLN A 202 -14.43 9.56 25.56
N ARG A 203 -13.53 8.99 24.76
CA ARG A 203 -12.81 7.75 25.11
C ARG A 203 -11.49 7.94 25.87
N HIS A 204 -11.09 9.17 26.22
CA HIS A 204 -9.82 9.45 26.91
C HIS A 204 -9.96 10.00 28.35
N ASN A 205 -10.90 9.49 29.15
CA ASN A 205 -10.96 9.76 30.59
C ASN A 205 -10.85 8.50 31.48
N HIS A 206 -10.33 7.39 30.96
CA HIS A 206 -9.79 6.33 31.81
C HIS A 206 -8.28 6.51 31.90
N HIS A 207 -7.85 7.32 32.87
CA HIS A 207 -6.48 7.31 33.37
C HIS A 207 -6.21 5.96 34.03
N THR A 208 -5.85 4.95 33.25
CA THR A 208 -4.96 3.89 33.73
C THR A 208 -3.54 4.45 33.64
N PRO A 209 -2.79 4.54 34.76
CA PRO A 209 -1.45 5.06 34.73
C PRO A 209 -0.58 4.14 33.87
N LEU A 210 -0.16 4.65 32.72
CA LEU A 210 0.83 3.99 31.87
C LEU A 210 2.09 3.75 32.71
N TYR A 211 2.51 2.48 32.78
CA TYR A 211 3.82 2.10 33.28
C TYR A 211 4.87 2.99 32.62
N ARG A 212 5.49 3.84 33.45
CA ARG A 212 6.69 4.58 33.12
C ARG A 212 7.76 3.52 32.80
N ILE A 213 8.12 3.38 31.53
CA ILE A 213 9.34 2.64 31.17
C ILE A 213 10.51 3.48 31.70
N SER A 214 10.88 3.23 32.94
CA SER A 214 12.13 3.69 33.52
C SER A 214 13.27 3.10 32.71
N LYS A 215 14.15 4.01 32.25
CA LYS A 215 15.48 3.78 31.67
C LYS A 215 15.98 2.34 31.84
N VAL A 216 16.20 1.65 30.73
CA VAL A 216 17.05 0.45 30.71
C VAL A 216 18.48 0.90 31.02
N THR A 217 18.83 0.90 32.29
CA THR A 217 20.23 0.85 32.75
C THR A 217 20.70 -0.59 32.63
N ALA A 218 21.64 -0.85 31.74
CA ALA A 218 22.36 -2.11 31.69
C ALA A 218 23.17 -2.27 32.99
N SER A 219 22.71 -3.15 33.88
CA SER A 219 23.45 -3.63 35.04
C SER A 219 24.04 -4.99 34.68
N SER A 220 25.36 -5.04 34.58
CA SER A 220 26.10 -6.29 34.56
C SER A 220 26.10 -6.88 35.98
N ARG A 221 25.63 -8.12 36.13
CA ARG A 221 26.01 -8.98 37.25
C ARG A 221 26.52 -10.31 36.72
N THR A 222 27.78 -10.53 37.09
CA THR A 222 28.59 -11.73 36.99
C THR A 222 28.00 -12.89 37.80
N SER A 223 28.01 -14.09 37.24
CA SER A 223 28.20 -15.30 38.05
C SER A 223 29.16 -16.25 37.33
N SER A 224 30.26 -16.49 38.03
CA SER A 224 31.38 -17.38 37.75
C SER A 224 30.97 -18.86 37.62
N ALA A 225 31.48 -19.52 36.59
CA ALA A 225 31.86 -20.93 36.67
C ALA A 225 33.03 -21.18 35.70
N GLU A 226 34.07 -21.81 36.22
CA GLU A 226 35.44 -21.85 35.73
C GLU A 226 35.66 -22.83 34.56
N THR A 227 36.57 -22.41 33.66
CA THR A 227 37.36 -23.13 32.63
C THR A 227 38.14 -24.36 33.19
N PRO A 228 38.73 -25.29 32.38
CA PRO A 228 39.68 -25.04 31.26
C PRO A 228 39.48 -25.96 30.01
N GLY A 229 40.02 -25.75 28.82
CA GLY A 229 40.91 -24.75 28.23
C GLY A 229 41.32 -25.21 26.82
N ALA A 230 41.60 -24.28 25.90
CA ALA A 230 42.60 -24.37 24.82
C ALA A 230 42.47 -23.14 23.91
N ALA A 231 43.62 -22.59 23.54
CA ALA A 231 43.82 -21.26 22.98
C ALA A 231 43.42 -21.13 21.50
N LEU A 232 43.07 -19.92 21.06
CA LEU A 232 43.41 -19.38 19.73
C LEU A 232 43.26 -17.84 19.70
N LEU A 233 44.18 -17.21 18.97
CA LEU A 233 44.49 -15.78 18.91
C LEU A 233 43.35 -14.90 18.35
N GLY A 234 43.15 -13.74 18.97
CA GLY A 234 42.23 -12.69 18.52
C GLY A 234 42.92 -11.58 17.72
N TYR A 235 42.22 -11.09 16.69
CA TYR A 235 42.42 -9.80 16.04
C TYR A 235 41.16 -8.96 16.28
N GLN A 236 41.33 -7.74 16.81
CA GLN A 236 40.28 -6.76 17.09
C GLN A 236 40.57 -5.48 16.29
N THR A 237 39.58 -4.98 15.55
CA THR A 237 39.63 -3.66 14.92
C THR A 237 38.58 -2.76 15.58
N HIS A 238 39.04 -1.64 16.15
CA HIS A 238 38.21 -0.53 16.63
C HIS A 238 38.25 0.61 15.60
N LEU A 239 37.09 1.12 15.18
CA LEU A 239 36.98 2.42 14.52
C LEU A 239 35.86 3.26 15.16
N LYS A 240 36.23 4.48 15.54
CA LYS A 240 35.41 5.56 16.11
C LYS A 240 34.90 6.51 14.99
N PRO A 241 33.88 7.35 15.26
CA PRO A 241 33.06 8.03 14.24
C PRO A 241 33.68 9.32 13.68
N LYS A 242 33.18 9.75 12.51
CA LYS A 242 33.71 10.83 11.66
C LYS A 242 32.74 12.03 11.61
N PRO A 243 33.20 13.29 11.68
CA PRO A 243 32.40 14.50 11.42
C PRO A 243 32.47 14.95 9.93
N PRO A 244 31.72 15.98 9.50
CA PRO A 244 31.04 16.02 8.20
C PRO A 244 31.93 16.46 7.04
N LYS A 245 31.66 15.93 5.84
CA LYS A 245 32.28 16.39 4.59
C LYS A 245 31.42 17.47 3.94
N THR A 246 32.00 18.66 3.84
CA THR A 246 31.67 19.70 2.86
C THR A 246 31.80 19.14 1.44
N SER A 247 30.74 19.28 0.65
CA SER A 247 30.72 18.99 -0.78
C SER A 247 31.04 20.27 -1.56
N CYS A 248 32.19 20.27 -2.25
CA CYS A 248 32.45 21.16 -3.37
C CYS A 248 32.51 20.29 -4.63
N GLU A 249 31.47 20.36 -5.46
CA GLU A 249 31.52 19.86 -6.84
C GLU A 249 32.00 20.98 -7.76
N GLY A 250 33.07 20.71 -8.52
CA GLY A 250 33.65 21.61 -9.50
C GLY A 250 34.19 20.78 -10.67
N ILE A 251 33.79 21.18 -11.88
CA ILE A 251 33.87 20.48 -13.15
C ILE A 251 35.31 20.43 -13.71
N LEU A 252 35.65 19.31 -14.34
CA LEU A 252 36.88 19.05 -15.10
C LEU A 252 37.06 20.03 -16.28
N GLN A 253 38.17 20.77 -16.31
CA GLN A 253 38.84 21.18 -17.56
C GLN A 253 40.28 21.68 -17.29
N ASN A 254 41.24 21.15 -18.06
CA ASN A 254 42.59 21.68 -18.29
C ASN A 254 43.59 21.72 -17.11
N GLY A 255 43.91 20.55 -16.55
CA GLY A 255 45.31 20.09 -16.46
C GLY A 255 46.41 20.95 -15.81
N LEU A 256 46.14 21.78 -14.80
CA LEU A 256 47.17 22.51 -14.03
C LEU A 256 46.83 22.55 -12.53
N TYR A 257 47.61 21.85 -11.69
CA TYR A 257 47.56 21.99 -10.23
C TYR A 257 48.66 22.94 -9.74
N ARG A 258 48.26 23.95 -8.97
CA ARG A 258 49.17 24.84 -8.21
C ARG A 258 49.08 24.48 -6.73
N ALA A 259 50.13 23.87 -6.17
CA ALA A 259 50.26 23.68 -4.72
C ALA A 259 50.83 24.94 -4.06
N LYS A 260 50.13 25.48 -3.05
CA LYS A 260 50.67 26.47 -2.11
C LYS A 260 51.20 25.72 -0.87
N ASN A 261 52.49 25.93 -0.61
CA ASN A 261 53.22 25.69 0.65
C ASN A 261 53.60 24.24 1.04
N GLY A 262 54.85 23.85 0.76
CA GLY A 262 55.52 22.61 1.25
C GLY A 262 56.77 22.25 0.40
N PRO A 263 57.81 21.56 0.93
CA PRO A 263 59.16 21.55 0.35
C PRO A 263 59.27 20.83 -1.00
N ARG A 264 60.24 21.28 -1.82
CA ARG A 264 60.50 20.86 -3.20
C ARG A 264 60.90 19.37 -3.30
N CYS A 265 60.13 18.57 -4.05
CA CYS A 265 60.60 17.30 -4.62
C CYS A 265 60.88 17.49 -6.11
N VAL A 266 62.13 17.25 -6.52
CA VAL A 266 62.60 17.32 -7.90
C VAL A 266 62.25 16.02 -8.60
N VAL A 267 61.31 16.05 -9.55
CA VAL A 267 61.09 14.93 -10.47
C VAL A 267 61.98 15.14 -11.69
N ARG A 268 63.05 14.35 -11.76
CA ARG A 268 64.02 14.34 -12.86
C ARG A 268 63.37 13.64 -14.07
N CYS A 269 63.08 14.39 -15.12
CA CYS A 269 62.63 13.86 -16.41
C CYS A 269 63.88 13.45 -17.22
N SER A 270 64.15 12.15 -17.36
CA SER A 270 65.22 11.67 -18.26
C SER A 270 64.65 11.42 -19.64
N ARG A 271 64.71 12.43 -20.52
CA ARG A 271 64.74 12.22 -21.97
C ARG A 271 66.14 11.72 -22.32
N SER A 272 66.25 10.47 -22.79
CA SER A 272 67.45 10.00 -23.50
C SER A 272 67.22 10.15 -24.99
N LEU A 273 67.92 11.12 -25.59
CA LEU A 273 68.14 11.25 -27.02
C LEU A 273 69.37 10.40 -27.39
N ALA A 274 69.23 9.52 -28.36
CA ALA A 274 70.32 8.82 -29.03
C ALA A 274 69.93 8.58 -30.51
N PRO A 275 70.91 8.50 -31.43
CA PRO A 275 70.94 9.40 -32.58
C PRO A 275 70.53 8.77 -33.92
N ILE A 276 70.30 9.66 -34.89
CA ILE A 276 70.11 9.39 -36.31
C ILE A 276 71.35 8.67 -36.88
N VAL A 277 71.16 7.47 -37.43
CA VAL A 277 72.13 6.80 -38.30
C VAL A 277 71.45 6.47 -39.62
N ASN A 278 72.19 6.75 -40.70
CA ASN A 278 71.78 6.87 -42.09
C ASN A 278 71.18 5.60 -42.70
N LEU A 279 70.19 5.84 -43.57
CA LEU A 279 69.70 4.94 -44.60
C LEU A 279 70.83 4.56 -45.58
N THR A 280 71.20 3.29 -45.61
CA THR A 280 71.61 2.60 -46.85
C THR A 280 71.30 1.12 -46.75
N ASN A 281 70.47 0.65 -47.68
CA ASN A 281 70.26 -0.72 -48.18
C ASN A 281 68.81 -1.19 -48.06
N PHE A 282 68.06 -0.98 -49.14
CA PHE A 282 66.89 -1.78 -49.46
C PHE A 282 67.36 -3.20 -49.79
N THR A 283 67.14 -4.13 -48.87
CA THR A 283 66.98 -5.55 -49.19
C THR A 283 65.54 -5.93 -48.91
N GLU A 284 64.80 -6.09 -50.00
CA GLU A 284 63.57 -6.86 -50.20
C GLU A 284 62.83 -7.32 -48.92
N ALA A 285 61.70 -6.67 -48.62
CA ALA A 285 60.78 -7.14 -47.60
C ALA A 285 60.18 -8.49 -48.03
N ALA A 286 60.56 -9.56 -47.35
CA ALA A 286 59.81 -10.81 -47.42
C ALA A 286 58.36 -10.53 -46.99
N LYS A 287 57.40 -10.88 -47.84
CA LYS A 287 55.96 -10.82 -47.50
C LYS A 287 55.73 -11.63 -46.21
N PRO A 288 55.01 -11.10 -45.20
CA PRO A 288 54.60 -11.93 -44.08
C PRO A 288 53.68 -13.04 -44.60
N THR A 289 54.05 -14.28 -44.33
CA THR A 289 53.22 -15.46 -44.58
C THR A 289 51.92 -15.32 -43.78
N PRO A 290 50.72 -15.59 -44.34
CA PRO A 290 49.49 -15.55 -43.57
C PRO A 290 49.54 -16.63 -42.50
N GLU A 291 49.67 -16.22 -41.24
CA GLU A 291 49.52 -17.11 -40.08
C GLU A 291 48.04 -17.50 -40.00
N VAL A 292 47.73 -18.74 -40.36
CA VAL A 292 46.37 -19.28 -40.23
C VAL A 292 46.09 -19.37 -38.73
N GLN A 293 45.26 -18.46 -38.20
CA GLN A 293 44.79 -18.58 -36.82
C GLN A 293 44.01 -19.89 -36.70
N THR A 294 44.64 -20.89 -36.08
CA THR A 294 44.03 -22.20 -35.84
C THR A 294 42.78 -22.00 -34.99
N ILE A 295 41.62 -22.36 -35.52
CA ILE A 295 40.31 -22.24 -34.85
C ILE A 295 40.29 -23.00 -33.50
N ALA A 296 41.19 -23.96 -33.32
CA ALA A 296 41.40 -24.72 -32.09
C ALA A 296 42.37 -24.02 -31.12
N THR A 297 42.04 -22.80 -30.66
CA THR A 297 42.75 -22.19 -29.54
C THR A 297 42.15 -22.64 -28.20
N PRO A 298 42.93 -22.71 -27.10
CA PRO A 298 42.40 -23.00 -25.76
C PRO A 298 41.25 -22.07 -25.36
N ILE A 299 41.31 -20.80 -25.80
CA ILE A 299 40.27 -19.80 -25.58
C ILE A 299 38.96 -20.22 -26.27
N ASN A 300 39.01 -20.70 -27.50
CA ASN A 300 37.83 -21.15 -28.23
C ASN A 300 37.18 -22.38 -27.58
N PHE A 301 37.96 -23.28 -26.98
CA PHE A 301 37.41 -24.41 -26.20
C PHE A 301 36.73 -23.95 -24.90
N ILE A 302 37.29 -22.95 -24.22
CA ILE A 302 36.65 -22.35 -23.03
C ILE A 302 35.35 -21.66 -23.43
N LEU A 303 35.35 -20.89 -24.51
CA LEU A 303 34.15 -20.22 -25.02
C LEU A 303 33.09 -21.22 -25.49
N LEU A 304 33.49 -22.30 -26.17
CA LEU A 304 32.57 -23.36 -26.60
C LEU A 304 31.96 -24.10 -25.41
N SER A 305 32.75 -24.40 -24.37
CA SER A 305 32.23 -25.07 -23.17
C SER A 305 31.28 -24.17 -22.38
N LEU A 306 31.56 -22.87 -22.27
CA LEU A 306 30.63 -21.88 -21.70
C LEU A 306 29.35 -21.76 -22.53
N PHE A 307 29.46 -21.74 -23.85
CA PHE A 307 28.31 -21.69 -24.75
C PHE A 307 27.42 -22.92 -24.59
N VAL A 308 28.00 -24.13 -24.59
CA VAL A 308 27.27 -25.39 -24.36
C VAL A 308 26.65 -25.44 -22.97
N PHE A 309 27.37 -24.99 -21.94
CA PHE A 309 26.85 -24.92 -20.57
C PHE A 309 25.65 -23.98 -20.46
N THR A 310 25.76 -22.79 -21.06
CA THR A 310 24.68 -21.79 -21.04
C THR A 310 23.46 -22.29 -21.83
N LEU A 311 23.69 -22.88 -23.00
CA LEU A 311 22.65 -23.50 -23.83
C LEU A 311 21.95 -24.64 -23.08
N TYR A 312 22.71 -25.48 -22.38
CA TYR A 312 22.17 -26.55 -21.56
C TYR A 312 21.28 -26.03 -20.42
N TYR A 313 21.69 -24.97 -19.73
CA TYR A 313 20.85 -24.36 -18.68
C TYR A 313 19.63 -23.61 -19.24
N GLN A 314 19.70 -23.06 -20.45
CA GLN A 314 18.56 -22.42 -21.10
C GLN A 314 17.53 -23.45 -21.63
N LEU A 315 18.01 -24.59 -22.13
CA LEU A 315 17.16 -25.68 -22.65
C LEU A 315 16.70 -26.67 -21.57
N ARG A 316 17.26 -26.60 -20.36
CA ARG A 316 16.81 -27.42 -19.23
C ARG A 316 15.35 -27.07 -18.92
N PRO A 317 14.41 -28.02 -19.03
CA PRO A 317 13.02 -27.76 -18.68
C PRO A 317 12.96 -27.38 -17.19
N LYS A 318 12.40 -26.20 -16.91
CA LYS A 318 12.10 -25.80 -15.53
C LYS A 318 11.17 -26.87 -14.94
N LYS A 319 11.51 -27.39 -13.76
CA LYS A 319 10.60 -28.31 -13.05
C LYS A 319 9.23 -27.64 -12.96
N VAL A 320 8.21 -28.29 -13.50
CA VAL A 320 6.84 -27.80 -13.43
C VAL A 320 6.52 -27.66 -11.94
N ALA A 321 6.14 -26.45 -11.52
CA ALA A 321 5.69 -26.24 -10.16
C ALA A 321 4.49 -27.17 -9.92
N ALA A 322 4.62 -28.10 -8.98
CA ALA A 322 3.49 -28.93 -8.59
C ALA A 322 2.46 -28.00 -7.96
N LEU A 323 1.29 -27.89 -8.58
CA LEU A 323 0.18 -27.14 -8.00
C LEU A 323 -0.19 -27.83 -6.67
N PRO A 324 -0.47 -27.06 -5.61
CA PRO A 324 -1.02 -27.65 -4.40
C PRO A 324 -2.30 -28.42 -4.77
N PRO A 325 -2.55 -29.59 -4.13
CA PRO A 325 -3.79 -30.32 -4.35
C PRO A 325 -4.97 -29.39 -4.07
N ALA A 326 -5.97 -29.42 -4.95
CA ALA A 326 -7.18 -28.64 -4.76
C ALA A 326 -7.80 -28.99 -3.40
N PRO A 327 -8.32 -28.01 -2.65
CA PRO A 327 -9.05 -28.30 -1.43
C PRO A 327 -10.21 -29.25 -1.75
N PRO A 328 -10.58 -30.15 -0.82
CA PRO A 328 -11.67 -31.08 -1.05
C PRO A 328 -12.96 -30.32 -1.41
N PRO A 329 -13.79 -30.85 -2.32
CA PRO A 329 -15.03 -30.21 -2.70
C PRO A 329 -15.94 -30.03 -1.48
N THR A 330 -16.29 -28.80 -1.18
CA THR A 330 -17.22 -28.44 -0.11
C THR A 330 -18.64 -28.78 -0.56
N VAL A 331 -19.20 -29.84 0.03
CA VAL A 331 -20.60 -30.23 -0.18
C VAL A 331 -21.49 -29.32 0.67
N PHE A 332 -22.56 -28.81 0.05
CA PHE A 332 -23.58 -28.04 0.73
C PHE A 332 -24.20 -28.86 1.87
N GLN A 333 -24.18 -28.33 3.09
CA GLN A 333 -24.65 -29.02 4.30
C GLN A 333 -25.74 -28.21 5.01
N THR A 334 -26.67 -28.91 5.66
CA THR A 334 -27.53 -28.25 6.64
C THR A 334 -26.80 -28.25 7.99
N PHE A 335 -26.82 -27.09 8.66
CA PHE A 335 -26.28 -26.91 9.98
C PHE A 335 -27.40 -26.51 10.94
N THR A 336 -27.26 -26.92 12.18
CA THR A 336 -27.96 -26.41 13.37
C THR A 336 -26.97 -25.59 14.21
N PRO A 337 -27.42 -24.71 15.12
CA PRO A 337 -26.49 -23.94 15.96
C PRO A 337 -25.45 -24.80 16.71
N PRO A 338 -25.80 -25.98 17.28
CA PRO A 338 -24.83 -26.84 17.95
C PRO A 338 -23.83 -27.50 16.98
N THR A 339 -24.25 -27.82 15.76
CA THR A 339 -23.38 -28.45 14.75
C THR A 339 -22.50 -27.43 14.03
N LEU A 340 -22.89 -26.15 14.01
CA LEU A 340 -22.09 -25.04 13.50
C LEU A 340 -20.99 -24.60 14.48
N GLN A 341 -21.25 -24.67 15.78
CA GLN A 341 -20.33 -24.21 16.84
C GLN A 341 -18.89 -24.73 16.74
N PRO A 342 -18.60 -25.99 16.37
CA PRO A 342 -17.24 -26.50 16.24
C PRO A 342 -16.43 -25.85 15.11
N PHE A 343 -17.06 -25.15 14.17
CA PHE A 343 -16.41 -24.49 13.04
C PHE A 343 -16.01 -23.05 13.38
N ASN A 344 -15.30 -22.87 14.49
CA ASN A 344 -14.86 -21.57 14.99
C ASN A 344 -13.36 -21.31 14.75
N GLY A 345 -12.69 -22.11 13.92
CA GLY A 345 -11.26 -21.98 13.66
C GLY A 345 -10.33 -22.58 14.71
N THR A 346 -10.86 -23.09 15.83
CA THR A 346 -10.06 -23.84 16.82
C THR A 346 -9.78 -25.26 16.33
N ASN A 347 -8.76 -25.93 16.91
CA ASN A 347 -8.41 -27.32 16.61
C ASN A 347 -8.18 -27.65 15.12
N GLY A 348 -7.73 -26.66 14.33
CA GLY A 348 -7.47 -26.83 12.90
C GLY A 348 -8.72 -26.96 12.03
N LYS A 349 -9.92 -26.73 12.58
CA LYS A 349 -11.17 -26.71 11.80
C LYS A 349 -11.30 -25.40 11.00
N PRO A 350 -12.08 -25.42 9.89
CA PRO A 350 -12.42 -24.20 9.17
C PRO A 350 -13.32 -23.28 10.02
N ILE A 351 -13.48 -22.04 9.56
CA ILE A 351 -14.26 -21.01 10.25
C ILE A 351 -15.53 -20.75 9.45
N TYR A 352 -16.67 -21.12 10.02
CA TYR A 352 -18.00 -20.90 9.43
C TYR A 352 -18.83 -19.99 10.32
N PHE A 353 -19.73 -19.22 9.74
CA PHE A 353 -20.82 -18.60 10.49
C PHE A 353 -22.01 -18.35 9.58
N ALA A 354 -23.18 -18.14 10.19
CA ALA A 354 -24.41 -17.91 9.45
C ALA A 354 -24.77 -16.42 9.35
N VAL A 355 -25.33 -16.03 8.21
CA VAL A 355 -26.00 -14.74 8.02
C VAL A 355 -27.33 -15.01 7.32
N ARG A 356 -28.44 -14.62 7.93
CA ARG A 356 -29.82 -14.85 7.46
C ARG A 356 -30.09 -16.29 7.05
N GLY A 357 -29.59 -17.24 7.83
CA GLY A 357 -29.78 -18.67 7.57
C GLY A 357 -28.89 -19.26 6.48
N ARG A 358 -27.97 -18.49 5.87
CA ARG A 358 -26.93 -19.03 4.95
C ARG A 358 -25.62 -19.17 5.71
N VAL A 359 -24.92 -20.28 5.53
CA VAL A 359 -23.63 -20.57 6.19
C VAL A 359 -22.49 -20.30 5.23
N PHE A 360 -21.56 -19.43 5.62
CA PHE A 360 -20.41 -19.02 4.81
C PHE A 360 -19.11 -19.62 5.33
N ASP A 361 -18.24 -20.06 4.42
CA ASP A 361 -16.85 -20.41 4.75
C ASP A 361 -15.96 -19.18 4.72
N VAL A 362 -15.64 -18.67 5.92
CA VAL A 362 -14.80 -17.51 6.13
C VAL A 362 -13.37 -17.85 6.54
N SER A 363 -12.92 -19.09 6.27
CA SER A 363 -11.58 -19.56 6.62
C SER A 363 -10.46 -18.73 6.00
N THR A 364 -10.67 -18.15 4.81
CA THR A 364 -9.74 -17.21 4.16
C THR A 364 -9.57 -15.91 4.96
N GLY A 365 -10.56 -15.57 5.80
CA GLY A 365 -10.56 -14.42 6.71
C GLY A 365 -10.08 -14.74 8.13
N ARG A 366 -9.24 -15.77 8.33
CA ARG A 366 -8.79 -16.23 9.67
C ARG A 366 -8.24 -15.13 10.58
N ASN A 367 -7.59 -14.11 10.03
CA ASN A 367 -7.08 -12.98 10.83
C ASN A 367 -8.19 -12.13 11.48
N PHE A 368 -9.41 -12.21 10.95
CA PHE A 368 -10.57 -11.47 11.42
C PHE A 368 -11.48 -12.33 12.30
N TYR A 369 -11.82 -13.52 11.81
CA TYR A 369 -12.83 -14.41 12.41
C TYR A 369 -12.22 -15.60 13.17
N GLY A 370 -10.91 -15.82 13.07
CA GLY A 370 -10.24 -16.88 13.80
C GLY A 370 -9.95 -16.48 15.26
N PRO A 371 -9.47 -17.42 16.07
CA PRO A 371 -9.14 -17.17 17.47
C PRO A 371 -8.14 -16.01 17.64
N GLY A 372 -8.49 -15.03 18.48
CA GLY A 372 -7.75 -13.79 18.71
C GLY A 372 -8.03 -12.67 17.68
N GLY A 373 -8.90 -12.90 16.71
CA GLY A 373 -9.34 -11.90 15.74
C GLY A 373 -10.41 -10.96 16.30
N PRO A 374 -10.55 -9.74 15.75
CA PRO A 374 -11.52 -8.75 16.23
C PRO A 374 -12.99 -9.20 16.11
N TYR A 375 -13.28 -10.19 15.27
CA TYR A 375 -14.63 -10.69 14.98
C TYR A 375 -14.77 -12.20 15.27
N GLU A 376 -13.94 -12.72 16.19
CA GLU A 376 -13.95 -14.14 16.57
C GLU A 376 -15.28 -14.59 17.20
N ASN A 377 -16.04 -13.65 17.77
CA ASN A 377 -17.31 -13.89 18.44
C ASN A 377 -18.39 -14.47 17.51
N PHE A 378 -18.31 -14.20 16.21
CA PHE A 378 -19.22 -14.76 15.21
C PHE A 378 -18.83 -16.17 14.74
N ALA A 379 -17.60 -16.60 15.00
CA ALA A 379 -17.09 -17.89 14.55
C ALA A 379 -17.92 -19.05 15.14
N GLY A 380 -18.51 -19.86 14.27
CA GLY A 380 -19.40 -20.96 14.61
C GLY A 380 -20.78 -20.54 15.11
N ARG A 381 -21.25 -19.33 14.82
CA ARG A 381 -22.54 -18.78 15.32
C ARG A 381 -23.41 -18.20 14.21
N ASP A 382 -24.64 -17.86 14.55
CA ASP A 382 -25.46 -16.94 13.75
C ASP A 382 -25.02 -15.50 14.04
N ALA A 383 -24.47 -14.85 13.02
CA ALA A 383 -23.96 -13.49 13.11
C ALA A 383 -25.01 -12.42 12.75
N SER A 384 -26.23 -12.83 12.36
CA SER A 384 -27.22 -11.95 11.76
C SER A 384 -27.57 -10.74 12.62
N ARG A 385 -27.87 -10.93 13.91
CA ARG A 385 -28.22 -9.84 14.82
C ARG A 385 -27.04 -8.90 15.07
N GLY A 386 -25.86 -9.44 15.34
CA GLY A 386 -24.65 -8.64 15.55
C GLY A 386 -24.31 -7.78 14.32
N LEU A 387 -24.44 -8.33 13.11
CA LEU A 387 -24.22 -7.61 11.85
C LEU A 387 -25.30 -6.55 11.58
N ALA A 388 -26.55 -6.81 11.95
CA ALA A 388 -27.64 -5.87 11.83
C ALA A 388 -27.42 -4.63 12.73
N HIS A 389 -27.07 -4.83 14.00
CA HIS A 389 -26.79 -3.74 14.94
C HIS A 389 -25.39 -3.12 14.77
N GLY A 390 -24.48 -3.81 14.08
CA GLY A 390 -23.05 -3.43 14.04
C GLY A 390 -22.39 -3.53 15.41
N SER A 391 -22.81 -4.52 16.22
CA SER A 391 -22.28 -4.80 17.56
C SER A 391 -21.64 -6.19 17.59
N PHE A 392 -20.61 -6.32 18.43
CA PHE A 392 -19.88 -7.56 18.70
C PHE A 392 -20.12 -8.07 20.13
N ASP A 393 -21.05 -7.44 20.85
CA ASP A 393 -21.36 -7.77 22.23
C ASP A 393 -21.96 -9.19 22.32
N GLU A 394 -21.64 -9.93 23.39
CA GLU A 394 -22.08 -11.32 23.57
C GLU A 394 -23.61 -11.45 23.70
N ASP A 395 -24.30 -10.38 24.08
CA ASP A 395 -25.75 -10.33 24.16
C ASP A 395 -26.44 -10.36 22.79
N MET A 396 -25.73 -10.02 21.72
CA MET A 396 -26.20 -10.07 20.34
C MET A 396 -26.01 -11.45 19.68
N LEU A 397 -25.36 -12.39 20.37
CA LEU A 397 -25.15 -13.76 19.89
C LEU A 397 -26.29 -14.69 20.36
N THR A 398 -26.55 -15.74 19.57
CA THR A 398 -27.46 -16.82 19.97
C THR A 398 -26.96 -17.47 21.26
N LYS A 399 -27.66 -17.25 22.37
CA LYS A 399 -27.33 -17.79 23.69
C LYS A 399 -27.79 -19.24 23.85
N ASP A 400 -29.02 -19.50 23.42
CA ASP A 400 -29.60 -20.84 23.44
C ASP A 400 -29.43 -21.50 22.08
N LEU A 401 -28.52 -22.48 22.00
CA LEU A 401 -28.21 -23.18 20.75
C LEU A 401 -29.24 -24.28 20.43
N GLU A 402 -30.01 -24.73 21.42
CA GLU A 402 -31.05 -25.74 21.26
C GLU A 402 -32.44 -25.11 21.04
N GLY A 403 -32.54 -23.80 21.29
CA GLY A 403 -33.75 -23.01 21.13
C GLY A 403 -34.09 -22.65 19.68
N PRO A 404 -35.20 -21.91 19.47
CA PRO A 404 -35.56 -21.40 18.15
C PRO A 404 -34.51 -20.41 17.63
N LEU A 405 -34.32 -20.41 16.31
CA LEU A 405 -33.49 -19.40 15.66
C LEU A 405 -34.07 -18.00 15.87
N ASP A 406 -33.20 -17.02 15.88
CA ASP A 406 -33.57 -15.63 15.98
C ASP A 406 -34.34 -15.18 14.73
N GLU A 407 -35.60 -14.78 14.93
CA GLU A 407 -36.48 -14.38 13.84
C GLU A 407 -36.22 -12.94 13.35
N LEU A 408 -35.40 -12.15 14.08
CA LEU A 408 -35.02 -10.79 13.71
C LEU A 408 -36.20 -9.82 13.46
N LYS A 409 -37.37 -10.12 14.04
CA LYS A 409 -38.62 -9.36 13.83
C LYS A 409 -38.59 -7.95 14.43
N ASP A 410 -37.71 -7.73 15.40
CA ASP A 410 -37.51 -6.47 16.10
C ASP A 410 -36.54 -5.52 15.39
N LEU A 411 -35.94 -5.94 14.28
CA LEU A 411 -35.03 -5.10 13.52
C LEU A 411 -35.78 -3.96 12.79
N ASP A 412 -35.24 -2.75 12.88
CA ASP A 412 -35.73 -1.59 12.13
C ASP A 412 -35.27 -1.63 10.66
N ALA A 413 -35.77 -0.69 9.85
CA ALA A 413 -35.48 -0.63 8.41
C ALA A 413 -33.98 -0.46 8.11
N ASP A 414 -33.26 0.32 8.92
CA ASP A 414 -31.82 0.59 8.75
C ASP A 414 -30.99 -0.64 9.11
N GLN A 415 -31.40 -1.37 10.16
CA GLN A 415 -30.80 -2.64 10.57
C GLN A 415 -31.01 -3.72 9.53
N TRP A 416 -32.20 -3.80 8.93
CA TRP A 416 -32.50 -4.70 7.82
C TRP A 416 -31.70 -4.38 6.56
N GLU A 417 -31.52 -3.10 6.23
CA GLU A 417 -30.64 -2.69 5.13
C GLU A 417 -29.17 -3.02 5.44
N SER A 418 -28.74 -2.83 6.68
CA SER A 418 -27.38 -3.19 7.11
C SER A 418 -27.12 -4.69 6.96
N LEU A 419 -28.04 -5.52 7.45
CA LEU A 419 -27.94 -6.96 7.38
C LEU A 419 -27.95 -7.48 5.94
N ARG A 420 -28.83 -6.96 5.08
CA ARG A 420 -28.85 -7.29 3.65
C ARG A 420 -27.54 -6.91 2.95
N GLY A 421 -27.00 -5.73 3.25
CA GLY A 421 -25.72 -5.30 2.70
C GLY A 421 -24.52 -6.12 3.21
N TRP A 422 -24.63 -6.76 4.38
CA TRP A 422 -23.63 -7.73 4.83
C TRP A 422 -23.78 -9.06 4.10
N GLU A 423 -25.00 -9.59 4.00
CA GLU A 423 -25.30 -10.82 3.25
C GLU A 423 -24.74 -10.78 1.82
N GLU A 424 -25.03 -9.72 1.06
CA GLU A 424 -24.53 -9.55 -0.31
C GLU A 424 -22.99 -9.55 -0.39
N ARG A 425 -22.32 -8.89 0.57
CA ARG A 425 -20.85 -8.90 0.64
C ARG A 425 -20.28 -10.26 0.96
N PHE A 426 -20.94 -11.01 1.86
CA PHE A 426 -20.49 -12.35 2.21
C PHE A 426 -20.70 -13.30 1.03
N GLU A 427 -21.76 -13.15 0.25
CA GLU A 427 -22.00 -13.90 -0.98
C GLU A 427 -20.99 -13.62 -2.08
N GLU A 428 -20.55 -12.37 -2.23
CA GLU A 428 -19.52 -12.02 -3.21
C GLU A 428 -18.13 -12.56 -2.81
N LYS A 429 -17.82 -12.51 -1.51
CA LYS A 429 -16.45 -12.73 -1.01
C LYS A 429 -16.18 -14.16 -0.55
N TYR A 430 -17.20 -14.87 -0.05
CA TYR A 430 -17.04 -16.16 0.60
C TYR A 430 -17.98 -17.21 -0.01
N LEU A 431 -17.57 -18.47 0.10
CA LEU A 431 -18.36 -19.57 -0.40
C LEU A 431 -19.52 -19.86 0.55
N VAL A 432 -20.74 -19.97 0.01
CA VAL A 432 -21.88 -20.52 0.74
C VAL A 432 -21.73 -22.04 0.83
N VAL A 433 -21.50 -22.55 2.04
CA VAL A 433 -21.29 -23.98 2.30
C VAL A 433 -22.51 -24.67 2.89
N GLY A 434 -23.58 -23.92 3.18
CA GLY A 434 -24.76 -24.52 3.76
C GLY A 434 -25.87 -23.55 4.12
N LYS A 435 -26.86 -24.10 4.84
CA LYS A 435 -27.94 -23.34 5.48
C LYS A 435 -28.00 -23.65 6.97
N LEU A 436 -28.42 -22.68 7.77
CA LEU A 436 -28.63 -22.81 9.20
C LEU A 436 -30.14 -22.97 9.47
N VAL A 437 -30.51 -24.04 10.17
CA VAL A 437 -31.90 -24.35 10.58
C VAL A 437 -31.97 -24.57 12.09
N ALA A 438 -33.17 -24.47 12.67
CA ALA A 438 -33.38 -24.73 14.08
C ALA A 438 -33.19 -26.22 14.42
N VAL A 439 -32.86 -26.53 15.67
CA VAL A 439 -32.82 -27.92 16.14
C VAL A 439 -34.23 -28.52 16.05
N GLY A 440 -34.37 -29.64 15.33
CA GLY A 440 -35.65 -30.32 15.11
C GLY A 440 -36.42 -29.90 13.86
N ASP A 441 -35.86 -29.04 13.01
CA ASP A 441 -36.42 -28.79 11.67
C ASP A 441 -36.35 -30.07 10.81
N LYS A 442 -37.29 -30.26 9.88
CA LYS A 442 -37.33 -31.43 8.98
C LYS A 442 -36.12 -31.50 8.04
N GLU A 443 -35.46 -30.36 7.86
CA GLU A 443 -34.29 -30.22 7.00
C GLU A 443 -32.95 -30.35 7.74
N ALA A 444 -32.99 -30.46 9.08
CA ALA A 444 -31.85 -30.47 10.01
C ALA A 444 -31.05 -31.78 10.03
#